data_AF-A0A179VED5-F1
#
_entry.id   AF-A0A179VED5-F1
#
_cell.length_a   1.000
_cell.length_b   1.000
_cell.length_c   1.000
_cell.angle_alpha   90.00
_cell.angle_beta   90.00
_cell.angle_gamma   90.00
#
_symmetry.space_group_name_H-M   'P 1'
#
loop_
_entity.id
_entity.type
_entity.pdbx_description
1 polymer ?
#
loop_
_entity_poly.entity_id
_entity_poly.type
_entity_poly.pdbx_seq_one_letter_code
_entity_poly.pdbx_strand_id
1 'polypeptide(L)'
;MTPVDLYQLLGLGLFAVIALTATISGALLLPRIRRDAKQGRPRLAVIYAAATAMLLLMLAKLPLPGAQWVTSRITGGWGYYYASVLWIIFVLAVPLALLLCAAVLALSEASLIWLQQPPSPNPEWAAITNRQSLHRRWRIYTTENRVVRAITKRLTGNGTIQWQRAYQPNSATTRFSITPAPSDLQALRAELAEHFAGTTSIASISADNETDPPILQVIWNLPELDGSHHSPHAQGLRIGSHTFGRRTLRTQLAGALPAAKG
;
A
#
# COMPACT_ATOMS: atom_id res chain seq x y z
N MET A 1 7.85 -16.58 45.74
CA MET A 1 7.14 -16.20 44.50
C MET A 1 6.47 -14.88 44.75
N THR A 2 6.85 -13.84 44.01
CA THR A 2 6.28 -12.50 44.16
C THR A 2 4.98 -12.40 43.36
N PRO A 3 4.08 -11.43 43.67
CA PRO A 3 2.89 -11.19 42.87
C PRO A 3 3.21 -10.92 41.38
N VAL A 4 4.33 -10.26 41.12
CA VAL A 4 4.82 -9.96 39.75
C VAL A 4 5.14 -11.25 38.98
N ASP A 5 5.75 -12.24 39.63
CA ASP A 5 6.03 -13.54 39.02
C ASP A 5 4.75 -14.31 38.66
N LEU A 6 3.72 -14.22 39.51
CA LEU A 6 2.42 -14.85 39.27
C LEU A 6 1.72 -14.25 38.04
N TYR A 7 1.73 -12.92 37.89
CA TYR A 7 1.14 -12.26 36.73
C TYR A 7 1.87 -12.62 35.43
N GLN A 8 3.19 -12.73 35.45
CA GLN A 8 3.97 -13.18 34.29
C GLN A 8 3.64 -14.62 33.89
N LEU A 9 3.49 -15.52 34.87
CA LEU A 9 3.13 -16.93 34.64
C LEU A 9 1.71 -17.08 34.06
N LEU A 10 0.75 -16.35 34.62
CA LEU A 10 -0.63 -16.32 34.10
C LEU A 10 -0.68 -15.70 32.70
N GLY A 11 0.12 -14.66 32.44
CA GLY A 11 0.27 -14.05 31.12
C GLY A 11 0.78 -15.07 30.09
N LEU A 12 1.83 -15.82 30.42
CA LEU A 12 2.34 -16.90 29.56
C LEU A 12 1.29 -17.98 29.28
N GLY A 13 0.55 -18.41 30.30
CA GLY A 13 -0.56 -19.36 30.14
C GLY A 13 -1.63 -18.84 29.18
N LEU A 14 -2.03 -17.58 29.33
CA LEU A 14 -2.99 -16.92 28.42
C LEU A 14 -2.45 -16.85 26.98
N PHE A 15 -1.18 -16.52 26.80
CA PHE A 15 -0.54 -16.52 25.48
C PHE A 15 -0.53 -17.91 24.83
N ALA A 16 -0.27 -18.97 25.60
CA ALA A 16 -0.33 -20.34 25.10
C ALA A 16 -1.74 -20.71 24.62
N VAL A 17 -2.78 -20.32 25.38
CA VAL A 17 -4.18 -20.51 24.97
C VAL A 17 -4.49 -19.74 23.69
N ILE A 18 -4.11 -18.46 23.60
CA ILE A 18 -4.29 -17.65 22.38
C ILE A 18 -3.59 -18.29 21.19
N ALA A 19 -2.35 -18.75 21.35
CA ALA A 19 -1.58 -19.41 20.31
C ALA A 19 -2.24 -20.72 19.86
N LEU A 20 -2.75 -21.51 20.80
CA LEU A 20 -3.47 -22.75 20.51
C LEU A 20 -4.75 -22.46 19.73
N THR A 21 -5.56 -21.51 20.19
CA THR A 21 -6.79 -21.09 19.50
C THR A 21 -6.48 -20.59 18.09
N ALA A 22 -5.47 -19.73 17.92
CA ALA A 22 -5.04 -19.24 16.62
C ALA A 22 -4.59 -20.38 15.69
N THR A 23 -3.87 -21.36 16.22
CA THR A 23 -3.43 -22.54 15.45
C THR A 23 -4.60 -23.37 14.97
N ILE A 24 -5.56 -23.67 15.86
CA ILE A 24 -6.76 -24.47 15.53
C ILE A 24 -7.65 -23.71 14.54
N SER A 25 -7.99 -22.46 14.83
CA SER A 25 -8.79 -21.61 13.94
C SER A 25 -8.11 -21.44 12.59
N GLY A 26 -6.79 -21.28 12.58
CA GLY A 26 -5.97 -21.21 11.39
C GLY A 26 -6.06 -22.44 10.49
N ALA A 27 -5.89 -23.62 11.08
CA ALA A 27 -6.03 -24.90 10.38
C ALA A 27 -7.42 -25.05 9.76
N LEU A 28 -8.48 -24.66 10.48
CA LEU A 28 -9.86 -24.73 10.01
C LEU A 28 -10.17 -23.69 8.90
N LEU A 29 -9.54 -22.51 8.94
CA LEU A 29 -9.76 -21.45 7.95
C LEU A 29 -8.92 -21.62 6.68
N LEU A 30 -7.82 -22.37 6.74
CA LEU A 30 -6.90 -22.54 5.61
C LEU A 30 -7.57 -23.00 4.29
N PRO A 31 -8.52 -23.96 4.29
CA PRO A 31 -9.22 -24.34 3.06
C PRO A 31 -10.04 -23.19 2.46
N ARG A 32 -10.65 -22.35 3.30
CA ARG A 32 -11.41 -21.17 2.85
C ARG A 32 -10.48 -20.10 2.28
N ILE A 33 -9.35 -19.84 2.96
CA ILE A 33 -8.31 -18.92 2.48
C ILE A 33 -7.79 -19.36 1.10
N ARG A 34 -7.53 -20.66 0.91
CA ARG A 34 -7.11 -21.20 -0.39
C ARG A 34 -8.20 -21.08 -1.46
N ARG A 35 -9.46 -21.31 -1.11
CA ARG A 35 -10.58 -21.17 -2.05
C ARG A 35 -10.73 -19.71 -2.50
N ASP A 36 -10.64 -18.75 -1.59
CA ASP A 36 -10.70 -17.32 -1.91
C ASP A 36 -9.48 -16.87 -2.73
N ALA A 37 -8.29 -17.42 -2.42
CA ALA A 37 -7.09 -17.17 -3.20
C ALA A 37 -7.24 -17.61 -4.66
N LYS A 38 -7.81 -18.80 -4.89
CA LYS A 38 -8.12 -19.29 -6.24
C LYS A 38 -9.12 -18.40 -7.00
N GLN A 39 -9.89 -17.57 -6.29
CA GLN A 39 -10.80 -16.59 -6.90
C GLN A 39 -10.14 -15.22 -7.11
N GLY A 40 -8.85 -15.05 -6.82
CA GLY A 40 -8.17 -13.76 -6.91
C GLY A 40 -8.55 -12.79 -5.79
N ARG A 41 -9.01 -13.29 -4.64
CA ARG A 41 -9.45 -12.46 -3.50
C ARG A 41 -8.43 -12.53 -2.36
N PRO A 42 -7.46 -11.60 -2.29
CA PRO A 42 -6.38 -11.67 -1.30
C PRO A 42 -6.81 -11.31 0.13
N ARG A 43 -8.01 -10.72 0.34
CA ARG A 43 -8.41 -10.09 1.62
C ARG A 43 -8.26 -11.00 2.83
N LEU A 44 -8.76 -12.24 2.76
CA LEU A 44 -8.67 -13.17 3.89
C LEU A 44 -7.22 -13.63 4.14
N ALA A 45 -6.45 -13.88 3.07
CA ALA A 45 -5.05 -14.26 3.18
C ALA A 45 -4.21 -13.14 3.83
N VAL A 46 -4.46 -11.87 3.48
CA VAL A 46 -3.80 -10.70 4.09
C VAL A 46 -4.12 -10.60 5.58
N ILE A 47 -5.40 -10.62 5.95
CA ILE A 47 -5.83 -10.48 7.35
C ILE A 47 -5.21 -11.60 8.20
N TYR A 48 -5.28 -12.83 7.71
CA TYR A 48 -4.78 -13.98 8.42
C TYR A 48 -3.25 -14.00 8.52
N ALA A 49 -2.53 -13.66 7.43
CA ALA A 49 -1.08 -13.52 7.44
C ALA A 49 -0.63 -12.43 8.42
N ALA A 50 -1.28 -11.27 8.43
CA ALA A 50 -0.97 -10.18 9.34
C ALA A 50 -1.20 -10.58 10.81
N ALA A 51 -2.33 -11.21 11.13
CA ALA A 51 -2.64 -11.67 12.49
C ALA A 51 -1.64 -12.73 12.97
N THR A 52 -1.30 -13.69 12.11
CA THR A 52 -0.36 -14.77 12.43
C THR A 52 1.07 -14.24 12.59
N ALA A 53 1.49 -13.31 11.72
CA ALA A 53 2.79 -12.65 11.83
C ALA A 53 2.88 -11.81 13.12
N MET A 54 1.83 -11.07 13.47
CA MET A 54 1.78 -10.29 14.72
C MET A 54 1.90 -11.20 15.94
N LEU A 55 1.20 -12.32 15.96
CA LEU A 55 1.28 -13.31 17.04
C LEU A 55 2.69 -13.92 17.15
N LEU A 56 3.30 -14.30 16.03
CA LEU A 56 4.68 -14.81 16.00
C LEU A 56 5.69 -13.76 16.49
N LEU A 57 5.51 -12.49 16.13
CA LEU A 57 6.36 -11.39 16.62
C LEU A 57 6.20 -11.18 18.14
N MET A 58 4.99 -11.33 18.67
CA MET A 58 4.75 -11.30 20.12
C MET A 58 5.44 -12.48 20.82
N LEU A 59 5.33 -13.69 20.25
CA LEU A 59 6.01 -14.88 20.77
C LEU A 59 7.53 -14.73 20.75
N ALA A 60 8.10 -14.16 19.69
CA ALA A 60 9.53 -13.91 19.58
C ALA A 60 10.06 -12.88 20.58
N LYS A 61 9.19 -12.00 21.09
CA LYS A 61 9.53 -10.98 22.11
C LYS A 61 9.29 -11.46 23.54
N LEU A 62 8.73 -12.66 23.74
CA LEU A 62 8.66 -13.22 25.08
C LEU A 62 10.08 -13.33 25.63
N PRO A 63 10.32 -12.93 26.90
CA PRO A 63 11.59 -13.14 27.56
C PRO A 63 11.76 -14.65 27.76
N LEU A 64 12.19 -15.34 26.71
CA LEU A 64 12.59 -16.72 26.79
C LEU A 64 13.88 -16.71 27.61
N PRO A 65 13.94 -17.46 28.72
CA PRO A 65 15.22 -17.70 29.35
C PRO A 65 16.13 -18.32 28.27
N GLY A 66 17.40 -17.92 28.23
CA GLY A 66 18.36 -18.53 27.30
C GLY A 66 18.39 -20.05 27.49
N ALA A 67 18.98 -20.81 26.55
CA ALA A 67 18.91 -22.29 26.50
C ALA A 67 19.20 -23.05 27.82
N GLN A 68 19.78 -22.38 28.82
CA GLN A 68 19.99 -22.84 30.19
C GLN A 68 18.71 -23.23 30.96
N TRP A 69 17.51 -22.78 30.58
CA TRP A 69 16.29 -23.23 31.27
C TRP A 69 16.03 -24.73 31.10
N VAL A 70 16.46 -25.30 29.96
CA VAL A 70 16.32 -26.72 29.65
C VAL A 70 17.18 -27.58 30.60
N THR A 71 18.26 -27.01 31.14
CA THR A 71 19.18 -27.69 32.07
C THR A 71 18.99 -27.27 33.53
N SER A 72 18.09 -26.34 33.81
CA SER A 72 17.84 -25.84 35.16
C SER A 72 17.06 -26.84 36.02
N ARG A 73 17.45 -27.00 37.29
CA ARG A 73 16.80 -27.95 38.20
C ARG A 73 15.42 -27.41 38.61
N ILE A 74 14.36 -28.15 38.29
CA ILE A 74 12.99 -27.80 38.68
C ILE A 74 12.80 -28.12 40.16
N THR A 75 12.64 -27.10 41.00
CA THR A 75 12.58 -27.24 42.47
C THR A 75 11.18 -27.16 43.06
N GLY A 76 10.13 -26.97 42.25
CA GLY A 76 8.74 -26.90 42.72
C GLY A 76 7.69 -26.86 41.62
N GLY A 77 6.41 -26.97 42.01
CA GLY A 77 5.26 -27.08 41.09
C GLY A 77 5.10 -25.90 40.11
N TRP A 78 5.44 -24.69 40.54
CA TRP A 78 5.45 -23.50 39.67
C TRP A 78 6.53 -23.55 38.59
N GLY A 79 7.68 -24.17 38.88
CA GLY A 79 8.74 -24.41 37.88
C GLY A 79 8.30 -25.42 36.82
N TYR A 80 7.56 -26.46 37.22
CA TYR A 80 6.94 -27.40 36.29
C TYR A 80 5.93 -26.70 35.38
N TYR A 81 5.02 -25.89 35.95
CA TYR A 81 4.05 -25.12 35.17
C TYR A 81 4.73 -24.21 34.14
N TYR A 82 5.74 -23.44 34.57
CA TYR A 82 6.50 -22.57 33.68
C TYR A 82 7.17 -23.31 32.52
N ALA A 83 7.88 -24.40 32.82
CA ALA A 83 8.56 -25.22 31.81
C ALA A 83 7.55 -25.85 30.82
N SER A 84 6.43 -26.36 31.31
CA SER A 84 5.37 -26.91 30.47
C SER A 84 4.75 -25.86 29.54
N VAL A 85 4.43 -24.67 30.05
CA VAL A 85 3.84 -23.59 29.24
C VAL A 85 4.82 -23.10 28.18
N LEU A 86 6.10 -22.92 28.52
CA LEU A 86 7.13 -22.56 27.55
C LEU A 86 7.29 -23.63 26.46
N TRP A 87 7.30 -24.91 26.84
CA TRP A 87 7.36 -26.00 25.87
C TRP A 87 6.15 -26.00 24.93
N ILE A 88 4.94 -25.82 25.47
CA ILE A 88 3.71 -25.71 24.67
C ILE A 88 3.82 -24.54 23.69
N ILE A 89 4.25 -23.36 24.15
CA ILE A 89 4.43 -22.18 23.28
C ILE A 89 5.44 -22.49 22.17
N PHE A 90 6.57 -23.12 22.49
CA PHE A 90 7.59 -23.48 21.51
C PHE A 90 7.05 -24.46 20.46
N VAL A 91 6.33 -25.51 20.90
CA VAL A 91 5.69 -26.48 20.02
C VAL A 91 4.62 -25.82 19.13
N LEU A 92 3.88 -24.83 19.65
CA LEU A 92 2.87 -24.07 18.90
C LEU A 92 3.46 -23.03 17.93
N ALA A 93 4.68 -22.55 18.16
CA ALA A 93 5.34 -21.62 17.25
C ALA A 93 5.57 -22.24 15.86
N VAL A 94 5.89 -23.54 15.80
CA VAL A 94 6.12 -24.28 14.55
C VAL A 94 4.88 -24.33 13.65
N PRO A 95 3.71 -24.82 14.09
CA PRO A 95 2.51 -24.83 13.24
C PRO A 95 2.02 -23.41 12.92
N LEU A 96 2.19 -22.43 13.82
CA LEU A 96 1.90 -21.02 13.49
C LEU A 96 2.78 -20.51 12.35
N ALA A 97 4.08 -20.82 12.35
CA ALA A 97 4.98 -20.46 11.25
C ALA A 97 4.58 -21.15 9.94
N LEU A 98 4.20 -22.44 9.98
CA LEU A 98 3.70 -23.15 8.81
C LEU A 98 2.39 -22.55 8.27
N LEU A 99 1.48 -22.16 9.15
CA LEU A 99 0.23 -21.49 8.79
C LEU A 99 0.49 -20.12 8.15
N LEU A 100 1.46 -19.36 8.66
CA LEU A 100 1.89 -18.10 8.05
C LEU A 100 2.43 -18.35 6.64
N CYS A 101 3.33 -19.33 6.45
CA CYS A 101 3.85 -19.69 5.14
C CYS A 101 2.71 -20.07 4.17
N ALA A 102 1.76 -20.89 4.61
CA ALA A 102 0.62 -21.29 3.79
C ALA A 102 -0.27 -20.09 3.41
N ALA A 103 -0.46 -19.13 4.32
CA ALA A 103 -1.19 -17.90 4.06
C ALA A 103 -0.49 -16.98 3.05
N VAL A 104 0.85 -16.88 3.15
CA VAL A 104 1.68 -16.11 2.21
C VAL A 104 1.65 -16.74 0.82
N LEU A 105 1.72 -18.06 0.72
CA LEU A 105 1.57 -18.77 -0.56
C LEU A 105 0.18 -18.50 -1.17
N ALA A 106 -0.88 -18.64 -0.38
CA ALA A 106 -2.24 -18.32 -0.83
C ALA A 106 -2.37 -16.85 -1.27
N LEU A 107 -1.74 -15.92 -0.55
CA LEU A 107 -1.70 -14.51 -0.92
C LEU A 107 -0.99 -14.29 -2.26
N SER A 108 0.12 -15.00 -2.51
CA SER A 108 0.85 -14.91 -3.77
C SER A 108 0.02 -15.44 -4.94
N GLU A 109 -0.64 -16.59 -4.78
CA GLU A 109 -1.57 -17.15 -5.76
C GLU A 109 -2.73 -16.20 -6.04
N ALA A 110 -3.36 -15.67 -4.98
CA ALA A 110 -4.45 -14.71 -5.08
C ALA A 110 -4.03 -13.46 -5.86
N SER A 111 -2.81 -12.98 -5.61
CA SER A 111 -2.28 -11.78 -6.27
C SER A 111 -2.03 -12.05 -7.76
N LEU A 112 -1.47 -13.21 -8.11
CA LEU A 112 -1.25 -13.59 -9.51
C LEU A 112 -2.57 -13.73 -10.28
N ILE A 113 -3.56 -14.38 -9.68
CA ILE A 113 -4.89 -14.55 -10.30
C ILE A 113 -5.59 -13.20 -10.41
N TRP A 114 -5.56 -12.39 -9.35
CA TRP A 114 -6.13 -11.05 -9.36
C TRP A 114 -5.51 -10.19 -10.47
N LEU A 115 -4.19 -10.25 -10.68
CA LEU A 115 -3.50 -9.54 -11.75
C LEU A 115 -3.99 -9.90 -13.15
N GLN A 116 -4.48 -11.12 -13.35
CA GLN A 116 -5.01 -11.62 -14.63
C GLN A 116 -6.50 -11.32 -14.82
N GLN A 117 -7.23 -11.02 -13.75
CA GLN A 117 -8.65 -10.67 -13.80
C GLN A 117 -8.87 -9.22 -14.29
N PRO A 118 -10.06 -8.90 -14.82
CA PRO A 118 -10.41 -7.53 -15.16
C PRO A 118 -10.59 -6.67 -13.90
N PRO A 119 -10.30 -5.36 -13.98
CA PRO A 119 -10.37 -4.44 -12.84
C PRO A 119 -11.80 -4.10 -12.40
N SER A 120 -12.79 -4.30 -13.26
CA SER A 120 -14.19 -4.03 -13.00
C SER A 120 -15.06 -5.11 -13.64
N PRO A 121 -16.20 -5.48 -13.02
CA PRO A 121 -17.19 -6.36 -13.64
C PRO A 121 -17.89 -5.72 -14.85
N ASN A 122 -17.71 -4.41 -15.07
CA ASN A 122 -18.26 -3.73 -16.24
C ASN A 122 -17.65 -4.30 -17.53
N PRO A 123 -18.47 -4.65 -18.53
CA PRO A 123 -18.01 -5.30 -19.76
C PRO A 123 -17.01 -4.44 -20.55
N GLU A 124 -17.12 -3.12 -20.46
CA GLU A 124 -16.18 -2.17 -21.07
C GLU A 124 -14.72 -2.34 -20.59
N TRP A 125 -14.54 -2.86 -19.37
CA TRP A 125 -13.24 -3.07 -18.74
C TRP A 125 -12.76 -4.52 -18.82
N ALA A 126 -13.56 -5.42 -19.38
CA ALA A 126 -13.25 -6.85 -19.46
C ALA A 126 -12.05 -7.15 -20.37
N ALA A 127 -11.79 -6.29 -21.35
CA ALA A 127 -10.68 -6.44 -22.29
C ALA A 127 -9.29 -6.18 -21.68
N ILE A 128 -9.22 -5.54 -20.50
CA ILE A 128 -7.96 -5.21 -19.85
C ILE A 128 -7.80 -5.94 -18.53
N THR A 129 -6.60 -6.46 -18.29
CA THR A 129 -6.24 -7.11 -17.02
C THR A 129 -5.88 -6.09 -15.95
N ASN A 130 -5.99 -6.46 -14.67
CA ASN A 130 -5.50 -5.65 -13.56
C ASN A 130 -4.02 -5.31 -13.72
N ARG A 131 -3.19 -6.23 -14.22
CA ARG A 131 -1.78 -5.98 -14.53
C ARG A 131 -1.59 -4.84 -15.54
N GLN A 132 -2.29 -4.90 -16.68
CA GLN A 132 -2.22 -3.85 -17.70
C GLN A 132 -2.73 -2.52 -17.13
N SER A 133 -3.83 -2.54 -16.37
CA SER A 133 -4.35 -1.35 -15.73
C SER A 133 -3.31 -0.69 -14.82
N LEU A 134 -2.64 -1.46 -13.94
CA LEU A 134 -1.60 -0.96 -13.04
C LEU A 134 -0.43 -0.34 -13.79
N HIS A 135 0.00 -1.01 -14.86
CA HIS A 135 1.08 -0.55 -15.69
C HIS A 135 0.74 0.78 -16.37
N ARG A 136 -0.44 0.90 -16.99
CA ARG A 136 -0.95 2.16 -17.56
C ARG A 136 -1.01 3.26 -16.50
N ARG A 137 -1.54 2.96 -15.32
CA ARG A 137 -1.63 3.94 -14.21
C ARG A 137 -0.26 4.47 -13.78
N TRP A 138 0.73 3.59 -13.69
CA TRP A 138 2.11 3.95 -13.34
C TRP A 138 2.75 4.86 -14.38
N ARG A 139 2.66 4.50 -15.67
CA ARG A 139 3.26 5.33 -16.72
C ARG A 139 2.67 6.73 -16.76
N ILE A 140 1.34 6.84 -16.69
CA ILE A 140 0.68 8.14 -16.60
C ILE A 140 1.19 8.91 -15.39
N TYR A 141 1.33 8.26 -14.23
CA TYR A 141 1.88 8.94 -13.05
C TYR A 141 3.30 9.48 -13.27
N THR A 142 4.19 8.72 -13.89
CA THR A 142 5.55 9.20 -14.16
C THR A 142 5.57 10.38 -15.12
N THR A 143 4.74 10.35 -16.17
CA THR A 143 4.65 11.44 -17.15
C THR A 143 3.91 12.64 -16.58
N GLU A 144 2.87 12.46 -15.78
CA GLU A 144 2.21 13.53 -15.04
C GLU A 144 3.18 14.30 -14.16
N ASN A 145 4.04 13.61 -13.41
CA ASN A 145 5.06 14.29 -12.61
C ASN A 145 6.03 15.11 -13.47
N ARG A 146 6.34 14.65 -14.70
CA ARG A 146 7.14 15.42 -15.66
C ARG A 146 6.37 16.64 -16.15
N VAL A 147 5.07 16.51 -16.45
CA VAL A 147 4.19 17.62 -16.82
C VAL A 147 4.08 18.64 -15.69
N VAL A 148 3.83 18.21 -14.46
CA VAL A 148 3.77 19.10 -13.27
C VAL A 148 5.08 19.85 -13.08
N ARG A 149 6.23 19.17 -13.22
CA ARG A 149 7.55 19.84 -13.16
C ARG A 149 7.74 20.82 -14.30
N ALA A 150 7.31 20.49 -15.52
CA ALA A 150 7.39 21.38 -16.67
C ALA A 150 6.52 22.63 -16.48
N ILE A 151 5.28 22.47 -16.02
CA ILE A 151 4.39 23.56 -15.62
C ILE A 151 5.08 24.42 -14.56
N THR A 152 5.57 23.81 -13.48
CA THR A 152 6.20 24.51 -12.36
C THR A 152 7.41 25.34 -12.78
N LYS A 153 8.22 24.87 -13.73
CA LYS A 153 9.37 25.62 -14.26
C LYS A 153 8.96 26.89 -15.01
N ARG A 154 7.74 26.95 -15.55
CA ARG A 154 7.22 28.05 -16.36
C ARG A 154 6.38 29.04 -15.54
N LEU A 155 5.87 28.61 -14.38
CA LEU A 155 5.14 29.48 -13.48
C LEU A 155 6.11 30.35 -12.66
N THR A 156 5.76 31.62 -12.50
CA THR A 156 6.47 32.55 -11.62
C THR A 156 5.66 32.80 -10.35
N GLY A 157 6.33 33.03 -9.23
CA GLY A 157 5.68 33.29 -7.94
C GLY A 157 5.42 32.05 -7.09
N ASN A 158 4.45 32.16 -6.18
CA ASN A 158 4.04 31.08 -5.29
C ASN A 158 2.62 30.63 -5.67
N GLY A 159 2.36 29.33 -5.63
CA GLY A 159 1.04 28.80 -5.94
C GLY A 159 0.92 27.29 -5.74
N THR A 160 -0.20 26.74 -6.19
CA THR A 160 -0.54 25.33 -6.13
C THR A 160 -1.04 24.83 -7.48
N ILE A 161 -0.54 23.67 -7.90
CA ILE A 161 -1.08 22.89 -9.02
C ILE A 161 -1.85 21.74 -8.40
N GLN A 162 -3.16 21.68 -8.60
CA GLN A 162 -3.97 20.51 -8.28
C GLN A 162 -4.28 19.74 -9.56
N TRP A 163 -4.41 18.43 -9.48
CA TRP A 163 -4.84 17.66 -10.64
C TRP A 163 -5.78 16.52 -10.29
N GLN A 164 -6.70 16.25 -11.21
CA GLN A 164 -7.69 15.19 -11.13
C GLN A 164 -7.63 14.35 -12.41
N ARG A 165 -7.76 13.04 -12.26
CA ARG A 165 -7.67 12.09 -13.38
C ARG A 165 -8.96 11.31 -13.52
N ALA A 166 -9.52 11.31 -14.73
CA ALA A 166 -10.61 10.44 -15.13
C ALA A 166 -10.06 9.32 -16.03
N TYR A 167 -10.46 8.08 -15.77
CA TYR A 167 -10.10 6.93 -16.58
C TYR A 167 -11.29 6.45 -17.41
N GLN A 168 -11.02 6.18 -18.68
CA GLN A 168 -11.89 5.43 -19.57
C GLN A 168 -11.13 4.15 -20.01
N PRO A 169 -11.80 3.15 -20.60
CA PRO A 169 -11.15 1.90 -21.02
C PRO A 169 -9.95 2.11 -21.95
N ASN A 170 -10.05 3.09 -22.85
CA ASN A 170 -9.06 3.35 -23.92
C ASN A 170 -8.40 4.73 -23.83
N SER A 171 -8.86 5.60 -22.94
CA SER A 171 -8.29 6.93 -22.76
C SER A 171 -8.18 7.26 -21.27
N ALA A 172 -7.30 8.19 -20.93
CA ALA A 172 -7.37 8.86 -19.64
C ALA A 172 -7.26 10.35 -19.88
N THR A 173 -7.88 11.12 -18.98
CA THR A 173 -7.83 12.57 -19.02
C THR A 173 -7.36 13.07 -17.68
N THR A 174 -6.31 13.88 -17.66
CA THR A 174 -5.84 14.57 -16.46
C THR A 174 -6.10 16.05 -16.61
N ARG A 175 -6.82 16.63 -15.64
CA ARG A 175 -7.11 18.06 -15.54
C ARG A 175 -6.21 18.65 -14.47
N PHE A 176 -5.44 19.67 -14.83
CA PHE A 176 -4.57 20.43 -13.94
C PHE A 176 -5.20 21.81 -13.71
N SER A 177 -5.55 22.11 -12.46
CA SER A 177 -5.94 23.45 -12.02
C SER A 177 -4.74 24.13 -11.37
N ILE A 178 -4.43 25.35 -11.82
CA ILE A 178 -3.28 26.12 -11.35
C ILE A 178 -3.81 27.36 -10.62
N THR A 179 -3.33 27.57 -9.39
CA THR A 179 -3.74 28.72 -8.55
C THR A 179 -2.49 29.40 -7.99
N PRO A 180 -2.28 30.71 -8.23
CA PRO A 180 -3.08 31.60 -9.07
C PRO A 180 -3.04 31.19 -10.55
N ALA A 181 -4.10 31.53 -11.30
CA ALA A 181 -4.17 31.26 -12.72
C ALA A 181 -3.00 31.95 -13.45
N PRO A 182 -2.30 31.27 -14.37
CA PRO A 182 -1.25 31.89 -15.16
C PRO A 182 -1.83 32.99 -16.05
N SER A 183 -1.06 34.06 -16.25
CA SER A 183 -1.47 35.20 -17.09
C SER A 183 -1.72 34.81 -18.54
N ASP A 184 -1.05 33.76 -19.04
CA ASP A 184 -1.26 33.22 -20.38
C ASP A 184 -1.22 31.68 -20.35
N LEU A 185 -2.41 31.07 -20.18
CA LEU A 185 -2.55 29.62 -20.18
C LEU A 185 -2.35 29.02 -21.59
N GLN A 186 -2.61 29.79 -22.66
CA GLN A 186 -2.47 29.31 -24.04
C GLN A 186 -1.01 29.22 -24.46
N ALA A 187 -0.18 30.20 -24.07
CA ALA A 187 1.28 30.12 -24.25
C ALA A 187 1.85 28.91 -23.47
N LEU A 188 1.44 28.73 -22.21
CA LEU A 188 1.85 27.57 -21.42
C LEU A 188 1.47 26.24 -22.10
N ARG A 189 0.25 26.15 -22.66
CA ARG A 189 -0.21 24.99 -23.43
C ARG A 189 0.68 24.73 -24.65
N ALA A 190 0.98 25.77 -25.44
CA ALA A 190 1.79 25.65 -26.64
C ALA A 190 3.21 25.17 -26.32
N GLU A 191 3.85 25.75 -25.30
CA GLU A 191 5.18 25.31 -24.84
C GLU A 191 5.18 23.86 -24.35
N LEU A 192 4.15 23.43 -23.62
CA LEU A 192 4.03 22.05 -23.18
C LEU A 192 3.80 21.10 -24.36
N ALA A 193 2.98 21.49 -25.33
CA ALA A 193 2.74 20.71 -26.54
C ALA A 193 4.04 20.52 -27.33
N GLU A 194 4.86 21.56 -27.44
CA GLU A 194 6.19 21.48 -28.06
C GLU A 194 7.14 20.59 -27.24
N HIS A 195 7.22 20.80 -25.92
CA HIS A 195 8.10 20.03 -25.03
C HIS A 195 7.79 18.53 -25.04
N PHE A 196 6.52 18.17 -25.22
CA PHE A 196 6.05 16.78 -25.23
C PHE A 196 5.71 16.24 -26.62
N ALA A 197 6.03 16.95 -27.72
CA ALA A 197 5.68 16.53 -29.08
C ALA A 197 6.19 15.13 -29.47
N GLY A 198 7.34 14.70 -28.93
CA GLY A 198 7.90 13.36 -29.14
C GLY A 198 7.38 12.28 -28.18
N THR A 199 6.43 12.59 -27.29
CA THR A 199 5.96 11.68 -26.25
C THR A 199 4.68 10.97 -26.69
N THR A 200 4.80 9.75 -27.21
CA THR A 200 3.65 8.98 -27.75
C THR A 200 2.53 8.70 -26.74
N SER A 201 2.80 8.77 -25.44
CA SER A 201 1.78 8.60 -24.40
C SER A 201 0.80 9.77 -24.27
N ILE A 202 1.15 10.94 -24.79
CA ILE A 202 0.30 12.15 -24.74
C ILE A 202 -0.38 12.27 -26.11
N ALA A 203 -1.69 12.11 -26.15
CA ALA A 203 -2.48 12.30 -27.36
C ALA A 203 -2.69 13.78 -27.67
N SER A 204 -3.00 14.58 -26.65
CA SER A 204 -3.16 16.03 -26.81
C SER A 204 -3.06 16.78 -25.49
N ILE A 205 -2.74 18.08 -25.59
CA ILE A 205 -2.78 19.04 -24.50
C ILE A 205 -3.69 20.20 -24.92
N SER A 206 -4.76 20.42 -24.15
CA SER A 206 -5.72 21.50 -24.34
C SER A 206 -5.74 22.43 -23.11
N ALA A 207 -6.15 23.67 -23.31
CA ALA A 207 -6.41 24.62 -22.24
C ALA A 207 -7.89 25.01 -22.32
N ASP A 208 -8.58 24.90 -21.20
CA ASP A 208 -9.95 25.33 -21.03
C ASP A 208 -9.94 26.60 -20.17
N ASN A 209 -10.23 27.73 -20.81
CA ASN A 209 -10.30 29.04 -20.18
C ASN A 209 -11.73 29.38 -19.71
N GLU A 210 -12.73 28.55 -20.04
CA GLU A 210 -14.13 28.80 -19.69
C GLU A 210 -14.45 28.35 -18.25
N THR A 211 -13.59 27.50 -17.67
CA THR A 211 -13.66 27.09 -16.28
C THR A 211 -12.96 28.08 -15.34
N ASP A 212 -13.52 28.31 -14.15
CA ASP A 212 -12.89 29.10 -13.08
C ASP A 212 -12.57 28.20 -11.87
N PRO A 213 -11.29 27.93 -11.55
CA PRO A 213 -10.08 28.41 -12.23
C PRO A 213 -9.85 27.70 -13.58
N PRO A 214 -9.10 28.33 -14.51
CA PRO A 214 -8.84 27.77 -15.83
C PRO A 214 -7.99 26.49 -15.73
N ILE A 215 -8.27 25.54 -16.62
CA ILE A 215 -7.79 24.16 -16.52
C ILE A 215 -6.91 23.83 -17.71
N LEU A 216 -5.72 23.29 -17.44
CA LEU A 216 -4.92 22.60 -18.45
C LEU A 216 -5.33 21.13 -18.48
N GLN A 217 -5.73 20.62 -19.64
CA GLN A 217 -6.15 19.23 -19.82
C GLN A 217 -5.13 18.48 -20.67
N VAL A 218 -4.75 17.28 -20.21
CA VAL A 218 -3.88 16.34 -20.94
C VAL A 218 -4.69 15.07 -21.20
N ILE A 219 -4.80 14.69 -22.48
CA ILE A 219 -5.41 13.43 -22.91
C ILE A 219 -4.30 12.42 -23.18
N TRP A 220 -4.42 11.25 -22.56
CA TRP A 220 -3.43 10.18 -22.62
C TRP A 220 -3.82 9.12 -23.66
N ASN A 221 -2.84 8.65 -24.43
CA ASN A 221 -2.98 7.53 -25.35
C ASN A 221 -2.66 6.22 -24.61
N LEU A 222 -3.67 5.50 -24.11
CA LEU A 222 -3.46 4.29 -23.30
C LEU A 222 -2.84 3.10 -24.06
N PRO A 223 -3.19 2.82 -25.33
CA PRO A 223 -2.54 1.75 -26.11
C PRO A 223 -1.02 1.86 -26.21
N GLU A 224 -0.49 3.08 -26.40
CA GLU A 224 0.96 3.34 -26.44
C GLU A 224 1.65 3.08 -25.09
N LEU A 225 0.88 3.10 -24.00
CA LEU A 225 1.37 2.78 -22.66
C LEU A 225 1.51 1.28 -22.38
N ASP A 226 1.08 0.40 -23.29
CA ASP A 226 1.22 -1.05 -23.15
C ASP A 226 2.54 -1.61 -23.72
N GLY A 227 3.35 -0.79 -24.41
CA GLY A 227 4.66 -1.20 -24.96
C GLY A 227 5.67 -1.68 -23.90
N SER A 228 6.73 -2.38 -24.28
CA SER A 228 7.56 -3.27 -23.43
C SER A 228 8.64 -2.64 -22.51
N HIS A 229 8.51 -1.38 -22.08
CA HIS A 229 9.49 -0.75 -21.18
C HIS A 229 9.18 -0.97 -19.67
N HIS A 230 10.23 -1.31 -18.92
CA HIS A 230 10.23 -1.88 -17.55
C HIS A 230 9.72 -0.99 -16.39
N SER A 231 9.15 -1.68 -15.38
CA SER A 231 9.07 -1.37 -13.93
C SER A 231 8.09 -0.25 -13.44
N PRO A 232 7.94 0.06 -12.12
CA PRO A 232 7.02 -0.61 -11.18
C PRO A 232 5.99 0.29 -10.41
N HIS A 233 4.81 -0.29 -10.11
CA HIS A 233 3.76 -0.01 -9.07
C HIS A 233 3.23 1.40 -8.73
N ALA A 234 1.88 1.59 -8.78
CA ALA A 234 0.99 2.23 -7.76
C ALA A 234 -0.48 2.40 -8.23
N GLN A 235 -1.47 2.39 -7.31
CA GLN A 235 -2.94 2.41 -7.53
C GLN A 235 -3.64 3.69 -7.01
N GLY A 236 -4.79 4.06 -7.61
CA GLY A 236 -5.81 4.95 -7.02
C GLY A 236 -6.41 6.00 -7.97
N LEU A 237 -7.66 6.43 -7.71
CA LEU A 237 -8.15 7.75 -8.13
C LEU A 237 -7.22 8.77 -7.48
N ARG A 238 -6.50 9.53 -8.30
CA ARG A 238 -5.42 10.36 -7.79
C ARG A 238 -5.80 11.82 -7.92
N ILE A 239 -6.05 12.41 -6.76
CA ILE A 239 -5.99 13.85 -6.58
C ILE A 239 -4.57 14.14 -6.13
N GLY A 240 -3.84 14.90 -6.93
CA GLY A 240 -2.52 15.38 -6.55
C GLY A 240 -2.55 16.87 -6.28
N SER A 241 -1.65 17.34 -5.42
CA SER A 241 -1.36 18.76 -5.27
C SER A 241 0.15 18.97 -5.21
N HIS A 242 0.61 20.06 -5.82
CA HIS A 242 2.01 20.47 -5.80
C HIS A 242 2.10 21.97 -5.52
N THR A 243 2.71 22.34 -4.40
CA THR A 243 3.01 23.74 -4.06
C THR A 243 4.35 24.16 -4.66
N PHE A 244 4.41 25.32 -5.30
CA PHE A 244 5.64 25.90 -5.85
C PHE A 244 5.95 27.28 -5.25
N GLY A 245 7.22 27.67 -5.24
CA GLY A 245 7.67 28.98 -4.74
C GLY A 245 8.67 28.97 -3.58
N ARG A 246 9.24 30.13 -3.24
CA ARG A 246 10.48 30.33 -2.44
C ARG A 246 10.39 30.01 -0.93
N ARG A 247 9.32 29.34 -0.47
CA ARG A 247 9.02 29.12 0.97
C ARG A 247 8.68 27.67 1.35
N THR A 248 9.09 26.68 0.54
CA THR A 248 8.65 25.29 0.71
C THR A 248 9.41 24.44 1.75
N LEU A 249 10.36 24.98 2.52
CA LEU A 249 11.08 24.17 3.54
C LEU A 249 10.95 24.62 5.00
N ARG A 250 10.56 25.87 5.31
CA ARG A 250 10.60 26.36 6.70
C ARG A 250 9.27 26.33 7.45
N THR A 251 8.14 26.27 6.73
CA THR A 251 6.81 26.36 7.34
C THR A 251 6.13 25.01 7.60
N GLN A 252 6.56 23.92 6.93
CA GLN A 252 6.03 22.58 7.25
C GLN A 252 6.58 22.00 8.57
N LEU A 253 7.77 22.44 9.01
CA LEU A 253 8.31 22.08 10.33
C LEU A 253 7.80 22.99 11.46
N ALA A 254 7.42 24.24 11.14
CA ALA A 254 6.88 25.18 12.14
C ALA A 254 5.38 25.00 12.41
N GLY A 255 4.62 24.44 11.46
CA GLY A 255 3.17 24.19 11.62
C GLY A 255 2.80 22.84 12.23
N ALA A 256 3.75 21.93 12.40
CA ALA A 256 3.52 20.58 12.98
C ALA A 256 3.74 20.50 14.51
N LEU A 257 4.04 21.63 15.16
CA LEU A 257 4.08 21.77 16.62
C LEU A 257 3.37 23.08 16.95
N PRO A 258 2.07 23.03 17.29
CA PRO A 258 1.71 23.02 18.71
C PRO A 258 0.39 22.29 19.01
N ALA A 259 0.45 21.13 19.67
CA ALA A 259 -0.67 20.59 20.47
C ALA A 259 -0.20 19.48 21.45
N ALA A 260 1.01 19.60 22.00
CA ALA A 260 1.50 18.74 23.06
C ALA A 260 2.12 19.60 24.17
N LYS A 261 1.26 20.40 24.82
CA LYS A 261 1.44 20.94 26.17
C LYS A 261 0.09 21.53 26.60
N GLY A 262 -0.63 20.73 27.36
CA GLY A 262 -1.88 20.99 28.04
C GLY A 262 -2.11 19.79 28.92
#